data_AF-A0A1S3BDL1-F1
#
_entry.id   AF-A0A1S3BDL1-F1
#
_cell.length_a   1.000
_cell.length_b   1.000
_cell.length_c   1.000
_cell.angle_alpha   90.00
_cell.angle_beta   90.00
_cell.angle_gamma   90.00
#
_symmetry.space_group_name_H-M   'P 1'
#
loop_
_entity.id
_entity.type
_entity.pdbx_description
1 polymer ?
#
loop_
_entity_poly.entity_id
_entity_poly.type
_entity_poly.pdbx_seq_one_letter_code
_entity_poly.pdbx_strand_id
1 'polypeptide(L)'
;MEYFEDPICRDVPTFVSSFVDSFVDFSVSGGLFLPPASLPPASQNAPANPSSSQLHTWLPSPERLIAVGDLHGDLSKSKEALRLAGLIDGSGRWIGGSATVVQIGDVLDRGGDELKILYFLEKLKREAAKDGGMIITMNGNHEIMNVEGDFRYVTKEGLEEFRAWGDWFSVGNKMKALCVGLETPKDPFQGLPTAFRGVKEEFHPGFRARIAALHPNGPISSRFLSQNTTVLVVGESVFVHGGLLPGHVSYGLQRINEEVRDWIKGLSGKFAPDYCRRSNAVVWLRKFSDESATNCDCSLLKHVLDTIPGAKRMIMGHTIQMAGINGVCNNQAIRIDVGMSKGCADGFPEVLEFIGNSPPRILTSNPYMKQYTNSLNVDTKDGLGLLLHEHGQKQVEVKA
;
A
#
# COMPACT_ATOMS: atom_id res chain seq x y z
N MET A 1 -14.16 36.79 -40.22
CA MET A 1 -14.31 37.16 -38.80
C MET A 1 -13.88 35.94 -38.02
N GLU A 2 -12.59 35.86 -37.67
CA GLU A 2 -12.11 34.84 -36.73
C GLU A 2 -12.65 35.25 -35.35
N TYR A 3 -13.60 34.47 -34.83
CA TYR A 3 -14.00 34.60 -33.44
C TYR A 3 -12.82 34.14 -32.60
N PHE A 4 -12.11 35.08 -31.96
CA PHE A 4 -11.24 34.75 -30.86
C PHE A 4 -12.11 34.12 -29.77
N GLU A 5 -12.00 32.80 -29.58
CA GLU A 5 -12.59 32.14 -28.41
C GLU A 5 -12.04 32.81 -27.16
N ASP A 6 -12.94 33.29 -26.29
CA ASP A 6 -12.57 33.82 -24.98
C ASP A 6 -11.74 32.76 -24.24
N PRO A 7 -10.49 33.06 -23.83
CA PRO A 7 -9.63 32.12 -23.13
C PRO A 7 -10.31 31.49 -21.91
N ILE A 8 -11.21 32.21 -21.24
CA ILE A 8 -12.00 31.69 -20.13
C ILE A 8 -12.94 30.59 -20.62
N CYS A 9 -13.68 30.82 -21.71
CA CYS A 9 -14.60 29.84 -22.27
C CYS A 9 -13.87 28.57 -22.73
N ARG A 10 -12.64 28.69 -23.24
CA ARG A 10 -11.81 27.55 -23.64
C ARG A 10 -11.41 26.67 -22.45
N ASP A 11 -11.07 27.27 -21.31
CA ASP A 11 -10.49 26.55 -20.17
C ASP A 11 -11.56 26.06 -19.15
N VAL A 12 -12.78 26.63 -19.19
CA VAL A 12 -13.92 26.25 -18.32
C VAL A 12 -14.20 24.75 -18.29
N PRO A 13 -14.28 24.01 -19.42
CA PRO A 13 -14.52 22.57 -19.40
C PRO A 13 -13.51 21.82 -18.52
N THR A 14 -12.21 22.10 -18.67
CA THR A 14 -11.15 21.47 -17.89
C THR A 14 -11.25 21.82 -16.39
N PHE A 15 -11.55 23.08 -16.05
CA PHE A 15 -11.77 23.48 -14.65
C PHE A 15 -12.98 22.77 -14.03
N VAL A 16 -14.08 22.63 -14.78
CA VAL A 16 -15.26 21.89 -14.32
C VAL A 16 -14.92 20.42 -14.09
N SER A 17 -14.22 19.76 -15.02
CA SER A 17 -13.79 18.38 -14.83
C SER A 17 -12.95 18.23 -13.56
N SER A 18 -11.97 19.10 -13.38
CA SER A 18 -11.06 19.08 -12.24
C SER A 18 -11.77 19.33 -10.90
N PHE A 19 -12.75 20.23 -10.89
CA PHE A 19 -13.60 20.48 -9.73
C PHE A 19 -14.44 19.25 -9.39
N VAL A 20 -15.07 18.64 -10.40
CA VAL A 20 -15.89 17.43 -10.21
C VAL A 20 -15.05 16.28 -9.66
N ASP A 21 -13.85 16.06 -10.19
CA ASP A 21 -12.92 15.03 -9.67
C ASP A 21 -12.59 15.28 -8.20
N SER A 22 -12.27 16.53 -7.85
CA SER A 22 -11.96 16.91 -6.46
C SER A 22 -13.18 16.74 -5.53
N PHE A 23 -14.38 17.03 -6.03
CA PHE A 23 -15.63 16.87 -5.28
C PHE A 23 -15.95 15.39 -5.03
N VAL A 24 -15.78 14.53 -6.04
CA VAL A 24 -15.95 13.08 -5.89
C VAL A 24 -14.93 12.53 -4.90
N ASP A 25 -13.65 12.88 -5.05
CA ASP A 25 -12.58 12.48 -4.13
C ASP A 25 -12.88 12.89 -2.68
N PHE A 26 -13.32 14.14 -2.48
CA PHE A 26 -13.70 14.66 -1.16
C PHE A 26 -14.85 13.85 -0.54
N SER A 27 -15.84 13.50 -1.36
CA SER A 27 -17.03 12.76 -0.90
C SER A 27 -16.70 11.32 -0.53
N VAL A 28 -15.82 10.66 -1.29
CA VAL A 28 -15.40 9.27 -1.06
C VAL A 28 -14.42 9.15 0.11
N SER A 29 -13.50 10.10 0.23
CA SER A 29 -12.42 10.06 1.23
C SER A 29 -12.86 10.49 2.64
N GLY A 30 -14.13 10.86 2.83
CA GLY A 30 -14.62 11.38 4.11
C GLY A 30 -14.13 12.80 4.41
N GLY A 31 -13.96 13.62 3.37
CA GLY A 31 -13.61 15.04 3.48
C GLY A 31 -12.14 15.39 3.29
N LEU A 32 -11.32 14.48 2.71
CA LEU A 32 -9.95 14.82 2.35
C LEU A 32 -9.94 15.60 1.03
N PHE A 33 -9.34 16.78 1.07
CA PHE A 33 -9.13 17.58 -0.14
C PHE A 33 -7.78 17.22 -0.77
N LEU A 34 -7.83 16.59 -1.96
CA LEU A 34 -6.67 16.37 -2.80
C LEU A 34 -6.69 17.39 -3.95
N PRO A 35 -5.93 18.50 -3.87
CA PRO A 35 -5.89 19.46 -4.97
C PRO A 35 -5.40 18.76 -6.24
N PRO A 36 -5.88 19.12 -7.44
CA PRO A 36 -5.37 18.58 -8.68
C PRO A 36 -3.84 18.71 -8.73
N ALA A 37 -3.14 17.71 -9.28
CA ALA A 37 -1.73 17.92 -9.65
C ALA A 37 -1.70 19.14 -10.57
N SER A 38 -0.84 20.13 -10.27
CA SER A 38 -0.85 21.41 -10.98
C SER A 38 -0.94 21.18 -12.47
N LEU A 39 -1.94 21.79 -13.12
CA LEU A 39 -2.03 21.81 -14.58
C LEU A 39 -0.65 22.25 -15.11
N PRO A 40 -0.05 21.56 -16.09
CA PRO A 40 1.18 22.05 -16.70
C PRO A 40 0.91 23.49 -17.15
N PRO A 41 1.82 24.44 -16.88
CA PRO A 41 1.61 25.82 -17.27
C PRO A 41 1.34 25.88 -18.77
N ALA A 42 0.37 26.70 -19.17
CA ALA A 42 0.07 27.03 -20.57
C ALA A 42 1.24 27.82 -21.17
N SER A 43 2.35 27.14 -21.43
CA SER A 43 3.54 27.66 -22.07
C SER A 43 4.05 26.60 -23.02
N GLN A 44 3.60 26.68 -24.27
CA GLN A 44 4.25 26.00 -25.39
C GLN A 44 5.73 26.44 -25.42
N ASN A 45 6.65 25.48 -25.56
CA ASN A 45 8.11 25.62 -25.72
C ASN A 45 9.03 25.34 -24.52
N ALA A 46 8.60 24.59 -23.50
CA ALA A 46 9.53 23.77 -22.72
C ALA A 46 9.38 22.31 -23.19
N PRO A 47 10.45 21.54 -23.43
CA PRO A 47 10.31 20.11 -23.62
C PRO A 47 9.60 19.59 -22.36
N ALA A 48 8.43 18.99 -22.54
CA ALA A 48 7.75 18.28 -21.47
C ALA A 48 8.74 17.25 -20.96
N ASN A 49 9.38 17.49 -19.82
CA ASN A 49 10.11 16.45 -19.11
C ASN A 49 9.06 15.42 -18.69
N PRO A 50 9.00 14.24 -19.31
CA PRO A 50 8.10 13.19 -18.88
C PRO A 50 8.80 12.47 -17.72
N SER A 51 9.02 13.17 -16.61
CA SER A 51 9.87 12.67 -15.51
C SER A 51 9.07 12.31 -14.26
N SER A 52 7.94 11.61 -14.40
CA SER A 52 7.25 11.04 -13.23
C SER A 52 6.55 9.69 -13.46
N SER A 53 6.80 8.99 -14.57
CA SER A 53 6.14 7.70 -14.86
C SER A 53 6.97 6.45 -14.55
N GLN A 54 8.21 6.61 -14.10
CA GLN A 54 9.11 5.49 -13.84
C GLN A 54 9.12 5.14 -12.36
N LEU A 55 8.73 3.91 -12.04
CA LEU A 55 8.89 3.36 -10.69
C LEU A 55 10.39 3.16 -10.44
N HIS A 56 10.92 3.73 -9.37
CA HIS A 56 12.32 3.59 -9.00
C HIS A 56 12.47 2.39 -8.06
N THR A 57 13.07 1.29 -8.55
CA THR A 57 13.36 0.13 -7.70
C THR A 57 14.52 0.37 -6.74
N TRP A 58 15.47 1.24 -7.08
CA TRP A 58 16.68 1.48 -6.29
C TRP A 58 16.76 2.93 -5.85
N LEU A 59 16.84 3.14 -4.54
CA LEU A 59 16.96 4.45 -3.91
C LEU A 59 18.16 4.47 -2.98
N PRO A 60 18.84 5.63 -2.82
CA PRO A 60 19.92 5.77 -1.85
C PRO A 60 19.39 5.63 -0.41
N SER A 61 20.30 5.40 0.53
CA SER A 61 19.93 5.42 1.95
C SER A 61 19.58 6.86 2.38
N PRO A 62 18.37 7.12 2.89
CA PRO A 62 18.02 8.42 3.46
C PRO A 62 18.63 8.57 4.86
N GLU A 63 18.62 9.80 5.38
CA GLU A 63 19.01 10.05 6.78
C GLU A 63 18.02 9.41 7.76
N ARG A 64 16.71 9.40 7.43
CA ARG A 64 15.66 8.79 8.24
C ARG A 64 14.75 7.93 7.37
N LEU A 65 14.69 6.64 7.66
CA LEU A 65 13.85 5.65 6.97
C LEU A 65 12.87 5.04 7.95
N ILE A 66 11.58 5.07 7.64
CA ILE A 66 10.52 4.42 8.41
C ILE A 66 9.89 3.32 7.57
N ALA A 67 9.72 2.12 8.14
CA ALA A 67 8.95 1.04 7.55
C ALA A 67 7.66 0.81 8.33
N VAL A 68 6.54 0.73 7.60
CA VAL A 68 5.21 0.50 8.14
C VAL A 68 4.66 -0.79 7.50
N GLY A 69 4.17 -1.68 8.36
CA GLY A 69 3.57 -2.96 7.95
C GLY A 69 2.15 -2.82 7.38
N ASP A 70 1.45 -3.94 7.41
CA ASP A 70 0.16 -4.20 6.79
C ASP A 70 -0.97 -3.42 7.49
N LEU A 71 -1.81 -2.72 6.72
CA LEU A 71 -2.81 -1.76 7.23
C LEU A 71 -4.24 -2.30 7.22
N HIS A 72 -4.58 -3.14 6.23
CA HIS A 72 -5.80 -3.93 6.19
C HIS A 72 -7.07 -3.15 6.55
N GLY A 73 -7.33 -2.07 5.82
CA GLY A 73 -8.57 -1.29 5.90
C GLY A 73 -8.85 -0.63 7.25
N ASP A 74 -7.86 -0.51 8.16
CA ASP A 74 -8.02 0.14 9.47
C ASP A 74 -7.31 1.51 9.51
N LEU A 75 -8.05 2.56 9.14
CA LEU A 75 -7.51 3.92 9.09
C LEU A 75 -7.11 4.43 10.48
N SER A 76 -7.79 3.96 11.54
CA SER A 76 -7.49 4.37 12.90
C SER A 76 -6.12 3.87 13.34
N LYS A 77 -5.85 2.57 13.19
CA LYS A 77 -4.54 1.96 13.50
C LYS A 77 -3.45 2.50 12.58
N SER A 78 -3.77 2.73 11.30
CA SER A 78 -2.86 3.38 10.36
C SER A 78 -2.40 4.76 10.85
N LYS A 79 -3.34 5.60 11.31
CA LYS A 79 -3.00 6.92 11.87
C LYS A 79 -2.25 6.83 13.19
N GLU A 80 -2.54 5.83 14.03
CA GLU A 80 -1.78 5.59 15.26
C GLU A 80 -0.32 5.24 14.95
N ALA A 81 -0.05 4.33 14.02
CA ALA A 81 1.30 3.96 13.58
C ALA A 81 2.08 5.17 13.04
N LEU A 82 1.45 5.99 12.20
CA LEU A 82 2.09 7.19 11.64
C LEU A 82 2.35 8.28 12.71
N ARG A 83 1.45 8.46 13.69
CA ARG A 83 1.68 9.37 14.82
C ARG A 83 2.79 8.87 15.73
N LEU A 84 2.85 7.56 15.96
CA LEU A 84 3.89 6.91 16.75
C LEU A 84 5.29 7.17 16.17
N ALA A 85 5.42 7.17 14.84
CA ALA A 85 6.66 7.57 14.16
C ALA A 85 6.87 9.10 14.05
N GLY A 86 5.97 9.94 14.58
CA GLY A 86 6.05 11.38 14.41
C GLY A 86 5.98 11.83 12.95
N LEU A 87 5.26 11.10 12.10
CA LEU A 87 5.07 11.42 10.68
C LEU A 87 3.86 12.31 10.45
N ILE A 88 2.85 12.24 11.32
CA ILE A 88 1.64 13.06 11.23
C ILE A 88 1.26 13.67 12.58
N ASP A 89 0.61 14.84 12.54
CA ASP A 89 0.05 15.50 13.72
C ASP A 89 -1.32 14.92 14.15
N GLY A 90 -1.94 15.52 15.18
CA GLY A 90 -3.27 15.13 15.65
C GLY A 90 -4.36 15.23 14.57
N SER A 91 -4.21 16.16 13.63
CA SER A 91 -5.13 16.38 12.50
C SER A 91 -4.83 15.51 11.27
N GLY A 92 -3.75 14.73 11.30
CA GLY A 92 -3.34 13.88 10.17
C GLY A 92 -2.65 14.65 9.05
N ARG A 93 -2.00 15.78 9.35
CA ARG A 93 -1.09 16.46 8.42
C ARG A 93 0.33 15.95 8.61
N TRP A 94 1.08 15.88 7.52
CA TRP A 94 2.49 15.54 7.55
C TRP A 94 3.29 16.49 8.45
N ILE A 95 4.12 15.91 9.31
CA ILE A 95 5.15 16.58 10.12
C ILE A 95 6.46 15.78 10.14
N GLY A 96 6.60 14.80 9.22
CA GLY A 96 7.75 13.90 9.16
C GLY A 96 9.03 14.52 8.59
N GLY A 97 8.98 15.79 8.16
CA GLY A 97 10.10 16.49 7.53
C GLY A 97 10.59 15.76 6.27
N SER A 98 11.90 15.57 6.17
CA SER A 98 12.58 14.88 5.07
C SER A 98 12.59 13.34 5.18
N ALA A 99 11.82 12.76 6.10
CA ALA A 99 11.79 11.31 6.28
C ALA A 99 11.30 10.58 5.01
N THR A 100 11.95 9.46 4.71
CA THR A 100 11.44 8.48 3.73
C THR A 100 10.66 7.41 4.46
N VAL A 101 9.44 7.13 4.00
CA VAL A 101 8.54 6.13 4.57
C VAL A 101 8.24 5.07 3.51
N VAL A 102 8.34 3.80 3.89
CA VAL A 102 7.93 2.66 3.07
C VAL A 102 6.77 1.95 3.76
N GLN A 103 5.59 1.98 3.13
CA GLN A 103 4.44 1.17 3.53
C GLN A 103 4.44 -0.11 2.66
N ILE A 104 4.52 -1.28 3.29
CA ILE A 104 4.92 -2.53 2.61
C ILE A 104 3.79 -3.33 1.96
N GLY A 105 2.67 -2.69 1.61
CA GLY A 105 1.51 -3.32 0.97
C GLY A 105 0.45 -3.81 1.95
N ASP A 106 -0.58 -4.47 1.44
CA ASP A 106 -1.76 -4.90 2.18
C ASP A 106 -2.48 -3.73 2.88
N VAL A 107 -2.84 -2.75 2.04
CA VAL A 107 -3.73 -1.66 2.44
C VAL A 107 -5.18 -2.12 2.42
N LEU A 108 -5.53 -2.94 1.42
CA LEU A 108 -6.89 -3.41 1.17
C LEU A 108 -7.30 -4.60 2.08
N ASP A 109 -8.60 -4.88 2.04
CA ASP A 109 -9.33 -5.95 2.71
C ASP A 109 -9.31 -5.92 4.24
N ARG A 110 -10.05 -6.85 4.87
CA ARG A 110 -10.18 -7.10 6.33
C ARG A 110 -10.81 -5.98 7.15
N GLY A 111 -10.56 -4.71 6.83
CA GLY A 111 -11.20 -3.53 7.40
C GLY A 111 -12.25 -2.93 6.46
N GLY A 112 -12.63 -1.67 6.69
CA GLY A 112 -13.68 -0.97 5.93
C GLY A 112 -13.36 0.48 5.55
N ASP A 113 -12.15 0.96 5.86
CA ASP A 113 -11.65 2.29 5.48
C ASP A 113 -10.55 2.17 4.39
N GLU A 114 -10.73 1.26 3.45
CA GLU A 114 -9.72 0.89 2.44
C GLU A 114 -9.43 2.05 1.49
N LEU A 115 -10.47 2.61 0.85
CA LEU A 115 -10.34 3.76 -0.03
C LEU A 115 -9.84 4.97 0.74
N LYS A 116 -10.37 5.21 1.94
CA LYS A 116 -9.88 6.32 2.79
C LYS A 116 -8.39 6.23 3.09
N ILE A 117 -7.83 5.03 3.32
CA ILE A 117 -6.38 4.88 3.50
C ILE A 117 -5.64 5.21 2.20
N LEU A 118 -6.10 4.74 1.04
CA LEU A 118 -5.47 5.09 -0.26
C LEU A 118 -5.43 6.61 -0.48
N TYR A 119 -6.56 7.31 -0.26
CA TYR A 119 -6.64 8.76 -0.35
C TYR A 119 -5.76 9.47 0.70
N PHE A 120 -5.70 8.93 1.92
CA PHE A 120 -4.89 9.47 3.00
C PHE A 120 -3.39 9.34 2.71
N LEU A 121 -2.93 8.18 2.22
CA LEU A 121 -1.54 7.98 1.82
C LEU A 121 -1.17 8.88 0.64
N GLU A 122 -2.06 9.07 -0.34
CA GLU A 122 -1.85 10.00 -1.45
C GLU A 122 -1.75 11.46 -0.98
N LYS A 123 -2.59 11.88 -0.02
CA LYS A 123 -2.47 13.19 0.63
C LYS A 123 -1.09 13.34 1.26
N LEU A 124 -0.67 12.36 2.06
CA LEU A 124 0.60 12.42 2.78
C LEU A 124 1.80 12.37 1.83
N LYS A 125 1.75 11.63 0.71
CA LYS A 125 2.78 11.67 -0.33
C LYS A 125 3.02 13.09 -0.84
N ARG A 126 1.93 13.82 -1.12
CA ARG A 126 1.98 15.21 -1.61
C ARG A 126 2.47 16.19 -0.57
N GLU A 127 2.09 16.00 0.70
CA GLU A 127 2.58 16.84 1.80
C GLU A 127 4.06 16.56 2.09
N ALA A 128 4.47 15.29 2.16
CA ALA A 128 5.85 14.89 2.36
C ALA A 128 6.77 15.46 1.28
N ALA A 129 6.38 15.37 0.01
CA ALA A 129 7.16 15.92 -1.10
C ALA A 129 7.41 17.43 -0.98
N LYS A 130 6.49 18.20 -0.39
CA LYS A 130 6.66 19.65 -0.16
C LYS A 130 7.71 19.95 0.91
N ASP A 131 7.86 19.04 1.88
CA ASP A 131 8.79 19.16 2.99
C ASP A 131 10.11 18.39 2.75
N GLY A 132 10.34 17.94 1.51
CA GLY A 132 11.52 17.16 1.12
C GLY A 132 11.52 15.71 1.59
N GLY A 133 10.40 15.22 2.13
CA GLY A 133 10.17 13.83 2.50
C GLY A 133 9.60 13.01 1.36
N MET A 134 9.43 11.71 1.60
CA MET A 134 8.94 10.77 0.59
C MET A 134 8.14 9.66 1.25
N ILE A 135 7.00 9.29 0.64
CA ILE A 135 6.24 8.10 1.03
C ILE A 135 6.13 7.18 -0.18
N ILE A 136 6.57 5.94 0.00
CA ILE A 136 6.53 4.90 -1.01
C ILE A 136 5.57 3.82 -0.50
N THR A 137 4.61 3.45 -1.34
CA THR A 137 3.65 2.39 -1.05
C THR A 137 3.95 1.21 -1.94
N MET A 138 3.79 0.01 -1.40
CA MET A 138 4.05 -1.22 -2.12
C MET A 138 2.77 -1.99 -2.44
N ASN A 139 2.85 -2.90 -3.41
CA ASN A 139 1.79 -3.86 -3.65
C ASN A 139 2.01 -5.08 -2.75
N GLY A 140 1.02 -5.38 -1.91
CA GLY A 140 0.91 -6.65 -1.18
C GLY A 140 0.06 -7.66 -1.95
N ASN A 141 -0.19 -8.82 -1.34
CA ASN A 141 -1.02 -9.81 -2.01
C ASN A 141 -2.48 -9.37 -2.10
N HIS A 142 -2.96 -8.55 -1.16
CA HIS A 142 -4.34 -8.06 -1.19
C HIS A 142 -4.58 -7.05 -2.32
N GLU A 143 -3.60 -6.21 -2.66
CA GLU A 143 -3.68 -5.39 -3.88
C GLU A 143 -3.77 -6.24 -5.14
N ILE A 144 -2.90 -7.26 -5.26
CA ILE A 144 -2.89 -8.16 -6.43
C ILE A 144 -4.19 -8.96 -6.53
N MET A 145 -4.68 -9.53 -5.42
CA MET A 145 -5.93 -10.28 -5.37
C MET A 145 -7.11 -9.43 -5.83
N ASN A 146 -7.23 -8.21 -5.30
CA ASN A 146 -8.35 -7.34 -5.63
C ASN A 146 -8.34 -6.89 -7.10
N VAL A 147 -7.16 -6.61 -7.66
CA VAL A 147 -7.04 -6.30 -9.09
C VAL A 147 -7.37 -7.53 -9.95
N GLU A 148 -7.02 -8.74 -9.51
CA GLU A 148 -7.37 -10.00 -10.19
C GLU A 148 -8.86 -10.40 -10.02
N GLY A 149 -9.61 -9.70 -9.16
CA GLY A 149 -11.02 -9.98 -8.87
C GLY A 149 -11.24 -11.09 -7.82
N ASP A 150 -10.20 -11.39 -7.04
CA ASP A 150 -10.29 -12.30 -5.89
C ASP A 150 -10.60 -11.50 -4.61
N PHE A 151 -11.83 -11.67 -4.12
CA PHE A 151 -12.39 -10.88 -3.02
C PHE A 151 -12.65 -11.69 -1.75
N ARG A 152 -11.93 -12.81 -1.56
CA ARG A 152 -12.16 -13.74 -0.43
C ARG A 152 -12.01 -13.11 0.96
N TYR A 153 -11.32 -11.97 1.10
CA TYR A 153 -11.07 -11.29 2.38
C TYR A 153 -11.83 -9.97 2.54
N VAL A 154 -12.74 -9.67 1.63
CA VAL A 154 -13.52 -8.43 1.65
C VAL A 154 -14.60 -8.50 2.73
N THR A 155 -14.75 -7.42 3.48
CA THR A 155 -15.78 -7.26 4.52
C THR A 155 -17.03 -6.57 3.98
N LYS A 156 -18.12 -6.61 4.77
CA LYS A 156 -19.33 -5.87 4.45
C LYS A 156 -19.07 -4.36 4.40
N GLU A 157 -18.29 -3.86 5.34
CA GLU A 157 -17.92 -2.46 5.47
C GLU A 157 -17.10 -1.99 4.27
N GLY A 158 -16.13 -2.80 3.84
CA GLY A 158 -15.36 -2.55 2.61
C GLY A 158 -16.26 -2.53 1.37
N LEU A 159 -17.19 -3.48 1.23
CA LEU A 159 -18.16 -3.44 0.11
C LEU A 159 -19.02 -2.19 0.10
N GLU A 160 -19.47 -1.72 1.27
CA GLU A 160 -20.25 -0.49 1.38
C GLU A 160 -19.43 0.75 1.01
N GLU A 161 -18.15 0.80 1.39
CA GLU A 161 -17.24 1.88 0.99
C GLU A 161 -17.08 1.95 -0.54
N PHE A 162 -16.90 0.80 -1.20
CA PHE A 162 -16.83 0.74 -2.67
C PHE A 162 -18.18 1.03 -3.32
N ARG A 163 -19.30 0.62 -2.73
CA ARG A 163 -20.65 0.98 -3.21
C ARG A 163 -20.81 2.51 -3.21
N ALA A 164 -20.47 3.16 -2.10
CA ALA A 164 -20.54 4.61 -1.96
C ALA A 164 -19.61 5.32 -2.97
N TRP A 165 -18.41 4.78 -3.21
CA TRP A 165 -17.54 5.26 -4.30
C TRP A 165 -18.22 5.17 -5.66
N GLY A 166 -18.86 4.05 -5.98
CA GLY A 166 -19.54 3.84 -7.25
C GLY A 166 -20.67 4.85 -7.49
N ASP A 167 -21.44 5.16 -6.44
CA ASP A 167 -22.50 6.16 -6.48
C ASP A 167 -21.93 7.56 -6.78
N TRP A 168 -20.93 8.01 -6.01
CA TRP A 168 -20.31 9.33 -6.21
C TRP A 168 -19.58 9.47 -7.54
N PHE A 169 -18.89 8.41 -7.98
CA PHE A 169 -18.23 8.40 -9.28
C PHE A 169 -19.24 8.53 -10.42
N SER A 170 -20.39 7.85 -10.30
CA SER A 170 -21.49 7.97 -11.27
C SER A 170 -22.11 9.36 -11.29
N VAL A 171 -22.25 10.01 -10.13
CA VAL A 171 -22.68 11.42 -10.03
C VAL A 171 -21.67 12.33 -10.73
N GLY A 172 -20.37 12.16 -10.47
CA GLY A 172 -19.32 12.92 -11.13
C GLY A 172 -19.35 12.78 -12.65
N ASN A 173 -19.50 11.55 -13.16
CA ASN A 173 -19.62 11.31 -14.60
C ASN A 173 -20.83 12.03 -15.21
N LYS A 174 -21.99 12.03 -14.53
CA LYS A 174 -23.16 12.78 -14.96
C LYS A 174 -22.91 14.29 -14.96
N MET A 175 -22.27 14.83 -13.93
CA MET A 175 -21.92 16.26 -13.86
C MET A 175 -21.01 16.66 -15.03
N LYS A 176 -19.98 15.86 -15.33
CA LYS A 176 -19.08 16.13 -16.46
C LYS A 176 -19.79 16.04 -17.81
N ALA A 177 -20.69 15.07 -18.00
CA ALA A 177 -21.43 14.89 -19.25
C ALA A 177 -22.40 16.05 -19.55
N LEU A 178 -22.76 16.87 -18.57
CA LEU A 178 -23.57 18.10 -18.77
C LEU A 178 -22.74 19.28 -19.30
N CYS A 179 -21.41 19.20 -19.27
CA CYS A 179 -20.53 20.28 -19.69
C CYS A 179 -20.14 20.13 -21.17
N VAL A 180 -20.56 21.09 -22.00
CA VAL A 180 -20.18 21.15 -23.42
C VAL A 180 -18.66 21.36 -23.53
N GLY A 181 -18.00 20.58 -24.38
CA GLY A 181 -16.55 20.64 -24.59
C GLY A 181 -15.74 19.66 -23.74
N LEU A 182 -16.38 18.90 -22.84
CA LEU A 182 -15.76 17.74 -22.20
C LEU A 182 -16.04 16.47 -22.98
N GLU A 183 -15.02 15.61 -23.10
CA GLU A 183 -15.22 14.23 -23.54
C GLU A 183 -16.14 13.50 -22.55
N THR A 184 -17.12 12.77 -23.07
CA THR A 184 -18.02 11.97 -22.25
C THR A 184 -17.23 10.93 -21.46
N PRO A 185 -17.29 10.94 -20.12
CA PRO A 185 -16.57 9.96 -19.31
C PRO A 185 -17.01 8.53 -19.64
N LYS A 186 -16.04 7.61 -19.67
CA LYS A 186 -16.34 6.18 -19.79
C LYS A 186 -17.08 5.69 -18.54
N ASP A 187 -18.10 4.87 -18.75
CA ASP A 187 -18.79 4.19 -17.66
C ASP A 187 -17.92 3.04 -17.13
N PRO A 188 -17.39 3.11 -15.89
CA PRO A 188 -16.54 2.05 -15.34
C PRO A 188 -17.32 0.75 -15.08
N PHE A 189 -18.65 0.81 -15.09
CA PHE A 189 -19.53 -0.35 -14.91
C PHE A 189 -19.86 -1.07 -16.22
N GLN A 190 -19.41 -0.54 -17.37
CA GLN A 190 -19.70 -1.11 -18.67
C GLN A 190 -19.16 -2.55 -18.77
N GLY A 191 -20.03 -3.48 -19.17
CA GLY A 191 -19.68 -4.90 -19.32
C GLY A 191 -19.61 -5.70 -18.02
N LEU A 192 -19.82 -5.07 -16.85
CA LEU A 192 -19.86 -5.79 -15.59
C LEU A 192 -21.23 -6.44 -15.35
N PRO A 193 -21.29 -7.63 -14.74
CA PRO A 193 -22.55 -8.26 -14.36
C PRO A 193 -23.24 -7.49 -13.23
N THR A 194 -24.57 -7.51 -13.22
CA THR A 194 -25.40 -6.91 -12.14
C THR A 194 -25.68 -7.89 -11.02
N ALA A 195 -25.51 -9.20 -11.27
CA ALA A 195 -25.73 -10.27 -10.30
C ALA A 195 -24.54 -11.23 -10.27
N PHE A 196 -24.22 -11.72 -9.07
CA PHE A 196 -23.09 -12.60 -8.83
C PHE A 196 -23.55 -13.92 -8.23
N ARG A 197 -23.24 -15.03 -8.92
CA ARG A 197 -23.64 -16.38 -8.49
C ARG A 197 -23.02 -16.69 -7.12
N GLY A 198 -23.84 -17.15 -6.18
CA GLY A 198 -23.38 -17.50 -4.82
C GLY A 198 -23.22 -16.31 -3.88
N VAL A 199 -23.53 -15.09 -4.33
CA VAL A 199 -23.51 -13.87 -3.51
C VAL A 199 -24.95 -13.41 -3.28
N LYS A 200 -25.27 -12.99 -2.04
CA LYS A 200 -26.58 -12.40 -1.73
C LYS A 200 -26.79 -11.09 -2.48
N GLU A 201 -28.02 -10.83 -2.92
CA GLU A 201 -28.37 -9.64 -3.73
C GLU A 201 -27.99 -8.32 -3.06
N GLU A 202 -28.10 -8.24 -1.73
CA GLU A 202 -27.71 -7.07 -0.94
C GLU A 202 -26.23 -6.65 -1.12
N PHE A 203 -25.36 -7.58 -1.52
CA PHE A 203 -23.93 -7.30 -1.74
C PHE A 203 -23.57 -7.06 -3.21
N HIS A 204 -24.48 -7.33 -4.15
CA HIS A 204 -24.19 -7.18 -5.59
C HIS A 204 -23.70 -5.77 -5.97
N PRO A 205 -24.31 -4.67 -5.49
CA PRO A 205 -23.83 -3.32 -5.80
C PRO A 205 -22.40 -3.06 -5.34
N GLY A 206 -22.05 -3.50 -4.12
CA GLY A 206 -20.70 -3.34 -3.57
C GLY A 206 -19.66 -4.12 -4.37
N PHE A 207 -19.93 -5.38 -4.71
CA PHE A 207 -19.04 -6.18 -5.57
C PHE A 207 -18.87 -5.57 -6.95
N ARG A 208 -19.97 -5.13 -7.57
CA ARG A 208 -19.95 -4.49 -8.89
C ARG A 208 -19.08 -3.23 -8.87
N ALA A 209 -19.23 -2.39 -7.84
CA ALA A 209 -18.43 -1.18 -7.67
C ALA A 209 -16.95 -1.48 -7.38
N ARG A 210 -16.67 -2.49 -6.54
CA ARG A 210 -15.30 -2.93 -6.27
C ARG A 210 -14.58 -3.42 -7.52
N ILE A 211 -15.24 -4.23 -8.34
CA ILE A 211 -14.70 -4.68 -9.64
C ILE A 211 -14.45 -3.48 -10.56
N ALA A 212 -15.42 -2.57 -10.68
CA ALA A 212 -15.29 -1.38 -11.52
C ALA A 212 -14.09 -0.50 -11.08
N ALA A 213 -13.89 -0.35 -9.77
CA ALA A 213 -12.80 0.42 -9.20
C ALA A 213 -11.42 -0.21 -9.41
N LEU A 214 -11.32 -1.52 -9.17
CA LEU A 214 -10.03 -2.19 -8.93
C LEU A 214 -9.55 -3.09 -10.07
N HIS A 215 -10.40 -3.47 -11.03
CA HIS A 215 -9.95 -4.33 -12.14
C HIS A 215 -8.75 -3.71 -12.90
N PRO A 216 -8.04 -4.46 -13.75
CA PRO A 216 -6.99 -3.89 -14.60
C PRO A 216 -7.51 -2.73 -15.44
N ASN A 217 -6.86 -1.56 -15.37
CA ASN A 217 -7.31 -0.28 -15.95
C ASN A 217 -8.54 0.36 -15.24
N GLY A 218 -8.87 -0.07 -14.03
CA GLY A 218 -9.92 0.51 -13.20
C GLY A 218 -9.51 1.88 -12.65
N PRO A 219 -10.45 2.80 -12.32
CA PRO A 219 -10.10 4.15 -11.88
C PRO A 219 -9.26 4.20 -10.60
N ILE A 220 -9.51 3.32 -9.63
CA ILE A 220 -8.77 3.27 -8.36
C ILE A 220 -7.46 2.52 -8.52
N SER A 221 -7.47 1.34 -9.17
CA SER A 221 -6.25 0.55 -9.38
C SER A 221 -5.21 1.30 -10.23
N SER A 222 -5.64 1.95 -11.31
CA SER A 222 -4.75 2.74 -12.18
C SER A 222 -4.19 3.96 -11.45
N ARG A 223 -5.01 4.63 -10.64
CA ARG A 223 -4.60 5.85 -9.95
C ARG A 223 -3.65 5.58 -8.79
N PHE A 224 -3.95 4.59 -7.96
CA PHE A 224 -3.22 4.34 -6.72
C PHE A 224 -2.27 3.15 -6.82
N LEU A 225 -2.77 1.98 -7.22
CA LEU A 225 -2.01 0.72 -7.15
C LEU A 225 -0.95 0.61 -8.25
N SER A 226 -1.16 1.22 -9.42
CA SER A 226 -0.13 1.26 -10.47
C SER A 226 1.06 2.15 -10.13
N GLN A 227 0.94 3.00 -9.10
CA GLN A 227 2.03 3.84 -8.61
C GLN A 227 2.86 3.15 -7.52
N ASN A 228 2.46 1.95 -7.09
CA ASN A 228 3.16 1.19 -6.08
C ASN A 228 4.31 0.37 -6.69
N THR A 229 5.38 0.20 -5.92
CA THR A 229 6.43 -0.78 -6.24
C THR A 229 6.07 -2.16 -5.69
N THR A 230 6.40 -3.23 -6.40
CA THR A 230 6.27 -4.61 -5.90
C THR A 230 7.51 -5.06 -5.13
N VAL A 231 8.68 -4.56 -5.55
CA VAL A 231 9.98 -4.74 -4.87
C VAL A 231 10.72 -3.41 -4.84
N LEU A 232 11.35 -3.07 -3.71
CA LEU A 232 12.07 -1.82 -3.55
C LEU A 232 13.39 -2.07 -2.81
N VAL A 233 14.45 -1.36 -3.18
CA VAL A 233 15.73 -1.35 -2.47
C VAL A 233 16.03 0.08 -2.06
N VAL A 234 16.19 0.31 -0.76
CA VAL A 234 16.55 1.62 -0.19
C VAL A 234 17.83 1.45 0.61
N GLY A 235 18.93 1.99 0.09
CA GLY A 235 20.25 1.79 0.66
C GLY A 235 20.60 0.31 0.74
N GLU A 236 20.72 -0.20 1.97
CA GLU A 236 21.08 -1.60 2.25
C GLU A 236 19.87 -2.51 2.52
N SER A 237 18.66 -1.96 2.47
CA SER A 237 17.43 -2.67 2.83
C SER A 237 16.60 -2.98 1.58
N VAL A 238 16.30 -4.26 1.39
CA VAL A 238 15.34 -4.73 0.39
C VAL A 238 13.97 -4.81 1.05
N PHE A 239 12.98 -4.13 0.49
CA PHE A 239 11.59 -4.19 0.88
C PHE A 239 10.83 -5.05 -0.12
N VAL A 240 10.02 -5.95 0.42
CA VAL A 240 9.13 -6.84 -0.34
C VAL A 240 8.00 -7.27 0.59
N HIS A 241 6.78 -7.39 0.08
CA HIS A 241 5.65 -7.74 0.94
C HIS A 241 5.79 -9.16 1.54
N GLY A 242 6.06 -10.18 0.71
CA GLY A 242 6.30 -11.55 1.16
C GLY A 242 7.79 -11.92 1.26
N GLY A 243 8.47 -12.03 0.12
CA GLY A 243 9.89 -12.40 0.07
C GLY A 243 10.43 -12.63 -1.34
N LEU A 244 11.76 -12.73 -1.49
CA LEU A 244 12.40 -12.94 -2.79
C LEU A 244 13.16 -14.27 -2.88
N LEU A 245 12.94 -15.03 -3.95
CA LEU A 245 13.76 -16.18 -4.29
C LEU A 245 14.84 -15.79 -5.32
N PRO A 246 15.92 -16.58 -5.48
CA PRO A 246 16.98 -16.26 -6.45
C PRO A 246 16.45 -16.07 -7.87
N GLY A 247 15.42 -16.84 -8.25
CA GLY A 247 14.75 -16.69 -9.55
C GLY A 247 14.07 -15.33 -9.75
N HIS A 248 13.58 -14.69 -8.69
CA HIS A 248 13.02 -13.33 -8.79
C HIS A 248 14.11 -12.28 -9.01
N VAL A 249 15.25 -12.45 -8.33
CA VAL A 249 16.40 -11.54 -8.49
C VAL A 249 16.99 -11.66 -9.90
N SER A 250 17.20 -12.88 -10.38
CA SER A 250 17.73 -13.12 -11.73
C SER A 250 16.78 -12.68 -12.84
N TYR A 251 15.46 -12.73 -12.59
CA TYR A 251 14.45 -12.22 -13.53
C TYR A 251 14.52 -10.69 -13.68
N GLY A 252 14.85 -9.98 -12.61
CA GLY A 252 15.07 -8.53 -12.59
C GLY A 252 14.00 -7.77 -11.79
N LEU A 253 14.41 -7.11 -10.71
CA LEU A 253 13.50 -6.42 -9.78
C LEU A 253 12.76 -5.23 -10.41
N GLN A 254 13.46 -4.46 -11.25
CA GLN A 254 12.84 -3.35 -12.01
C GLN A 254 11.78 -3.87 -12.99
N ARG A 255 12.10 -4.97 -13.67
CA ARG A 255 11.19 -5.62 -14.61
C ARG A 255 9.92 -6.11 -13.93
N ILE A 256 10.04 -6.71 -12.73
CA ILE A 256 8.88 -7.12 -11.91
C ILE A 256 7.98 -5.91 -11.62
N ASN A 257 8.54 -4.78 -11.21
CA ASN A 257 7.76 -3.57 -10.94
C ASN A 257 7.02 -3.05 -12.18
N GLU A 258 7.70 -3.02 -13.32
CA GLU A 258 7.13 -2.52 -14.59
C GLU A 258 6.02 -3.42 -15.10
N GLU A 259 6.23 -4.74 -15.12
CA GLU A 259 5.23 -5.71 -15.59
C GLU A 259 4.00 -5.75 -14.67
N VAL A 260 4.18 -5.64 -13.34
CA VAL A 260 3.03 -5.55 -12.42
C VAL A 260 2.26 -4.25 -12.61
N ARG A 261 2.96 -3.11 -12.75
CA ARG A 261 2.32 -1.82 -13.06
C ARG A 261 1.53 -1.90 -14.36
N ASP A 262 2.13 -2.46 -15.40
CA ASP A 262 1.54 -2.51 -16.74
C ASP A 262 0.33 -3.46 -16.75
N TRP A 263 0.38 -4.56 -16.01
CA TRP A 263 -0.79 -5.41 -15.75
C TRP A 263 -1.90 -4.65 -15.01
N ILE A 264 -1.59 -3.93 -13.91
CA ILE A 264 -2.59 -3.13 -13.18
C ILE A 264 -3.22 -2.06 -14.08
N LYS A 265 -2.46 -1.49 -15.03
CA LYS A 265 -2.95 -0.55 -16.05
C LYS A 265 -3.72 -1.22 -17.20
N GLY A 266 -3.90 -2.54 -17.17
CA GLY A 266 -4.58 -3.30 -18.23
C GLY A 266 -3.81 -3.35 -19.56
N LEU A 267 -2.50 -3.11 -19.54
CA LEU A 267 -1.64 -3.11 -20.73
C LEU A 267 -1.07 -4.50 -21.05
N SER A 268 -1.14 -5.45 -20.12
CA SER A 268 -0.58 -6.80 -20.29
C SER A 268 -1.37 -7.86 -19.55
N GLY A 269 -1.61 -9.00 -20.19
CA GLY A 269 -2.16 -10.20 -19.54
C GLY A 269 -3.61 -10.06 -19.05
N LYS A 270 -4.27 -11.19 -18.82
CA LYS A 270 -5.59 -11.23 -18.15
C LYS A 270 -5.46 -11.41 -16.63
N PHE A 271 -4.41 -12.09 -16.21
CA PHE A 271 -4.12 -12.47 -14.83
C PHE A 271 -2.85 -11.81 -14.37
N ALA A 272 -2.64 -11.74 -13.05
CA ALA A 272 -1.39 -11.23 -12.51
C ALA A 272 -0.20 -12.06 -13.02
N PRO A 273 1.00 -11.47 -13.13
CA PRO A 273 2.20 -12.25 -13.44
C PRO A 273 2.39 -13.42 -12.45
N ASP A 274 2.92 -14.55 -12.90
CA ASP A 274 3.01 -15.76 -12.08
C ASP A 274 3.88 -15.58 -10.82
N TYR A 275 4.88 -14.70 -10.86
CA TYR A 275 5.70 -14.35 -9.69
C TYR A 275 4.97 -13.47 -8.66
N CYS A 276 3.70 -13.10 -8.91
CA CYS A 276 2.78 -12.50 -7.94
C CYS A 276 1.70 -13.49 -7.47
N ARG A 277 1.71 -14.73 -7.99
CA ARG A 277 0.68 -15.74 -7.73
C ARG A 277 1.28 -16.97 -7.05
N ARG A 278 0.51 -17.61 -6.17
CA ARG A 278 0.88 -18.83 -5.41
C ARG A 278 1.86 -18.55 -4.27
N SER A 279 2.09 -19.57 -3.44
CA SER A 279 2.85 -19.47 -2.18
C SER A 279 4.32 -19.06 -2.31
N ASN A 280 4.96 -19.24 -3.46
CA ASN A 280 6.37 -18.87 -3.68
C ASN A 280 6.55 -17.51 -4.35
N ALA A 281 5.46 -16.78 -4.61
CA ALA A 281 5.50 -15.48 -5.25
C ALA A 281 6.06 -14.38 -4.35
N VAL A 282 6.47 -13.29 -4.97
CA VAL A 282 7.06 -12.09 -4.34
C VAL A 282 6.19 -11.56 -3.20
N VAL A 283 4.87 -11.57 -3.37
CA VAL A 283 3.90 -11.06 -2.39
C VAL A 283 3.29 -12.15 -1.49
N TRP A 284 3.73 -13.41 -1.58
CA TRP A 284 3.14 -14.51 -0.82
C TRP A 284 4.15 -15.36 -0.06
N LEU A 285 5.43 -15.27 -0.42
CA LEU A 285 6.48 -16.10 0.14
C LEU A 285 6.62 -15.86 1.65
N ARG A 286 6.54 -16.94 2.43
CA ARG A 286 6.73 -16.90 3.90
C ARG A 286 8.04 -17.51 4.38
N LYS A 287 8.89 -17.97 3.46
CA LYS A 287 10.10 -18.76 3.79
C LYS A 287 11.11 -18.02 4.68
N PHE A 288 11.08 -16.68 4.71
CA PHE A 288 11.96 -15.85 5.54
C PHE A 288 11.22 -15.05 6.60
N SER A 289 9.89 -15.20 6.65
CA SER A 289 9.00 -14.48 7.55
C SER A 289 8.13 -15.41 8.41
N ASP A 290 8.30 -16.73 8.30
CA ASP A 290 7.56 -17.76 9.04
C ASP A 290 7.46 -17.40 10.51
N GLU A 291 6.30 -17.61 11.13
CA GLU A 291 6.07 -17.26 12.54
C GLU A 291 7.12 -17.88 13.47
N SER A 292 7.56 -19.11 13.17
CA SER A 292 8.67 -19.74 13.87
C SER A 292 10.02 -19.37 13.25
N ALA A 293 10.87 -18.71 14.03
CA ALA A 293 12.22 -18.33 13.59
C ALA A 293 13.06 -19.54 13.13
N THR A 294 12.84 -20.73 13.70
CA THR A 294 13.58 -21.96 13.34
C THR A 294 13.24 -22.47 11.94
N ASN A 295 12.10 -22.06 11.37
CA ASN A 295 11.65 -22.48 10.05
C ASN A 295 12.16 -21.55 8.95
N CYS A 296 12.82 -20.44 9.31
CA CYS A 296 13.36 -19.49 8.35
C CYS A 296 14.60 -20.06 7.65
N ASP A 297 14.61 -20.05 6.32
CA ASP A 297 15.74 -20.53 5.52
C ASP A 297 16.83 -19.44 5.40
N CYS A 298 17.63 -19.30 6.45
CA CYS A 298 18.67 -18.26 6.53
C CYS A 298 19.76 -18.41 5.47
N SER A 299 20.07 -19.64 5.06
CA SER A 299 21.07 -19.91 4.02
C SER A 299 20.59 -19.41 2.65
N LEU A 300 19.33 -19.69 2.31
CA LEU A 300 18.75 -19.19 1.06
C LEU A 300 18.57 -17.67 1.09
N LEU A 301 18.12 -17.11 2.23
CA LEU A 301 18.01 -15.66 2.41
C LEU A 301 19.35 -14.97 2.17
N LYS A 302 20.43 -15.49 2.78
CA LYS A 302 21.78 -14.96 2.59
C LYS A 302 22.18 -15.00 1.11
N HIS A 303 21.94 -16.12 0.43
CA HIS A 303 22.23 -16.24 -0.99
C HIS A 303 21.48 -15.19 -1.83
N VAL A 304 20.20 -14.96 -1.55
CA VAL A 304 19.40 -13.92 -2.22
C VAL A 304 19.98 -12.53 -1.98
N LEU A 305 20.29 -12.17 -0.73
CA LEU A 305 20.86 -10.87 -0.40
C LEU A 305 22.22 -10.65 -1.05
N ASP A 306 23.08 -11.67 -1.07
CA ASP A 306 24.41 -11.60 -1.70
C ASP A 306 24.32 -11.38 -3.23
N THR A 307 23.18 -11.69 -3.86
CA THR A 307 22.93 -11.42 -5.30
C THR A 307 22.36 -10.03 -5.60
N ILE A 308 21.96 -9.27 -4.58
CA ILE A 308 21.39 -7.91 -4.71
C ILE A 308 22.47 -6.91 -4.27
N PRO A 309 23.05 -6.12 -5.19
CA PRO A 309 24.16 -5.22 -4.86
C PRO A 309 23.88 -4.30 -3.67
N GLY A 310 24.73 -4.37 -2.65
CA GLY A 310 24.65 -3.54 -1.44
C GLY A 310 23.59 -3.95 -0.41
N ALA A 311 22.74 -4.94 -0.72
CA ALA A 311 21.72 -5.41 0.21
C ALA A 311 22.33 -6.15 1.40
N LYS A 312 21.88 -5.82 2.61
CA LYS A 312 22.27 -6.51 3.85
C LYS A 312 21.09 -7.16 4.57
N ARG A 313 19.88 -6.68 4.30
CA ARG A 313 18.66 -7.15 4.96
C ARG A 313 17.44 -7.10 4.05
N MET A 314 16.49 -7.99 4.31
CA MET A 314 15.16 -8.02 3.71
C MET A 314 14.12 -7.67 4.79
N ILE A 315 13.28 -6.70 4.50
CA ILE A 315 12.19 -6.23 5.36
C ILE A 315 10.88 -6.70 4.73
N MET A 316 10.05 -7.40 5.51
CA MET A 316 8.87 -8.13 5.02
C MET A 316 7.63 -7.92 5.90
N GLY A 317 6.46 -7.86 5.27
CA GLY A 317 5.14 -7.84 5.91
C GLY A 317 4.49 -9.23 5.86
N HIS A 318 3.19 -9.30 5.51
CA HIS A 318 2.41 -10.49 5.12
C HIS A 318 2.17 -11.57 6.19
N THR A 319 3.16 -11.81 7.05
CA THR A 319 3.15 -12.85 8.07
C THR A 319 3.12 -12.19 9.44
N ILE A 320 1.93 -12.17 10.04
CA ILE A 320 1.68 -11.58 11.35
C ILE A 320 2.65 -12.12 12.40
N GLN A 321 3.36 -11.21 13.04
CA GLN A 321 4.26 -11.46 14.16
C GLN A 321 3.57 -11.08 15.46
N MET A 322 3.00 -12.07 16.16
CA MET A 322 2.26 -11.84 17.41
C MET A 322 3.11 -11.24 18.53
N ALA A 323 4.44 -11.40 18.47
CA ALA A 323 5.39 -10.85 19.43
C ALA A 323 5.84 -9.41 19.12
N GLY A 324 5.35 -8.81 18.03
CA GLY A 324 5.82 -7.53 17.51
C GLY A 324 6.91 -7.67 16.44
N ILE A 325 7.40 -6.52 15.95
CA ILE A 325 8.47 -6.44 14.97
C ILE A 325 9.71 -7.13 15.52
N ASN A 326 10.36 -7.93 14.70
CA ASN A 326 11.54 -8.66 15.13
C ASN A 326 12.46 -9.02 13.95
N GLY A 327 13.68 -9.44 14.27
CA GLY A 327 14.67 -9.90 13.30
C GLY A 327 15.05 -11.36 13.51
N VAL A 328 15.31 -12.07 12.41
CA VAL A 328 15.83 -13.43 12.37
C VAL A 328 17.02 -13.50 11.42
N CYS A 329 17.76 -14.61 11.43
CA CYS A 329 18.95 -14.80 10.59
C CYS A 329 19.99 -13.67 10.80
N ASN A 330 20.34 -13.37 12.05
CA ASN A 330 21.22 -12.24 12.41
C ASN A 330 20.74 -10.89 11.85
N ASN A 331 19.42 -10.64 11.94
CA ASN A 331 18.74 -9.45 11.39
C ASN A 331 18.86 -9.26 9.88
N GLN A 332 19.19 -10.31 9.13
CA GLN A 332 19.10 -10.29 7.68
C GLN A 332 17.65 -10.38 7.21
N ALA A 333 16.74 -10.95 8.00
CA ALA A 333 15.31 -10.89 7.78
C ALA A 333 14.65 -10.12 8.91
N ILE A 334 13.93 -9.05 8.58
CA ILE A 334 13.18 -8.23 9.54
C ILE A 334 11.69 -8.33 9.18
N ARG A 335 10.90 -8.83 10.13
CA ARG A 335 9.48 -9.12 9.98
C ARG A 335 8.69 -8.00 10.66
N ILE A 336 7.93 -7.22 9.89
CA ILE A 336 7.32 -5.97 10.37
C ILE A 336 5.78 -5.96 10.41
N ASP A 337 5.13 -7.01 9.93
CA ASP A 337 3.68 -7.15 10.10
C ASP A 337 3.36 -7.62 11.51
N VAL A 338 2.73 -6.76 12.30
CA VAL A 338 2.31 -7.05 13.69
C VAL A 338 0.79 -7.30 13.80
N GLY A 339 0.10 -7.45 12.66
CA GLY A 339 -1.35 -7.66 12.62
C GLY A 339 -2.14 -6.52 13.28
N MET A 340 -1.69 -5.28 13.13
CA MET A 340 -2.23 -4.13 13.88
C MET A 340 -3.71 -3.83 13.59
N SER A 341 -4.20 -4.16 12.40
CA SER A 341 -5.61 -3.95 12.02
C SER A 341 -6.55 -4.76 12.91
N LYS A 342 -7.69 -4.17 13.27
CA LYS A 342 -8.80 -4.87 13.94
C LYS A 342 -9.38 -6.02 13.11
N GLY A 343 -9.22 -5.97 11.79
CA GLY A 343 -9.62 -7.05 10.88
C GLY A 343 -8.64 -8.25 10.88
N CYS A 344 -7.53 -8.14 11.61
CA CYS A 344 -6.49 -9.16 11.75
C CYS A 344 -6.36 -9.59 13.21
N ALA A 345 -5.28 -9.18 13.89
CA ALA A 345 -4.98 -9.55 15.27
C ALA A 345 -5.32 -8.45 16.29
N ASP A 346 -5.77 -7.28 15.81
CA ASP A 346 -5.93 -6.05 16.63
C ASP A 346 -4.68 -5.71 17.45
N GLY A 347 -3.50 -6.01 16.88
CA GLY A 347 -2.22 -5.81 17.53
C GLY A 347 -1.95 -4.33 17.86
N PHE A 348 -1.02 -4.08 18.78
CA PHE A 348 -0.51 -2.74 19.02
C PHE A 348 0.30 -2.27 17.81
N PRO A 349 0.04 -1.08 17.25
CA PRO A 349 0.87 -0.52 16.20
C PRO A 349 2.36 -0.47 16.55
N GLU A 350 3.17 -0.96 15.62
CA GLU A 350 4.63 -0.86 15.66
C GLU A 350 5.15 -0.41 14.30
N VAL A 351 6.27 0.31 14.33
CA VAL A 351 6.95 0.81 13.14
C VAL A 351 8.45 0.71 13.32
N LEU A 352 9.15 0.34 12.24
CA LEU A 352 10.59 0.18 12.23
C LEU A 352 11.24 1.48 11.74
N GLU A 353 12.23 1.97 12.44
CA GLU A 353 12.93 3.22 12.12
C GLU A 353 14.44 3.01 12.01
N PHE A 354 15.03 3.60 10.98
CA PHE A 354 16.47 3.74 10.82
C PHE A 354 16.82 5.23 10.80
N ILE A 355 17.89 5.59 11.51
CA ILE A 355 18.44 6.95 11.53
C ILE A 355 19.94 6.86 11.23
N GLY A 356 20.35 7.38 10.08
CA GLY A 356 21.72 7.30 9.59
C GLY A 356 22.27 5.87 9.65
N ASN A 357 23.41 5.71 10.32
CA ASN A 357 24.07 4.42 10.52
C ASN A 357 23.78 3.78 11.89
N SER A 358 22.83 4.31 12.65
CA SER A 358 22.44 3.74 13.94
C SER A 358 21.72 2.40 13.76
N PRO A 359 21.77 1.50 14.76
CA PRO A 359 20.94 0.30 14.75
C PRO A 359 19.45 0.65 14.57
N PRO A 360 18.66 -0.21 13.92
CA PRO A 360 17.22 0.01 13.79
C PRO A 360 16.56 0.16 15.16
N ARG A 361 15.46 0.90 15.20
CA ARG A 361 14.60 1.05 16.38
C ARG A 361 13.20 0.57 16.05
N ILE A 362 12.55 -0.05 17.02
CA ILE A 362 11.13 -0.38 16.95
C ILE A 362 10.41 0.64 17.82
N LEU A 363 9.55 1.45 17.20
CA LEU A 363 8.64 2.32 17.92
C LEU A 363 7.34 1.53 18.12
N THR A 364 6.87 1.42 19.35
CA THR A 364 5.70 0.60 19.70
C THR A 364 4.70 1.39 20.54
N SER A 365 3.41 1.21 20.25
CA SER A 365 2.36 1.73 21.13
C SER A 365 2.08 0.82 22.32
N ASN A 366 2.64 -0.40 22.34
CA ASN A 366 2.50 -1.35 23.43
C ASN A 366 3.09 -0.80 24.75
N PRO A 367 2.27 -0.57 25.79
CA PRO A 367 2.72 0.06 27.02
C PRO A 367 3.75 -0.76 27.80
N TYR A 368 3.74 -2.09 27.66
CA TYR A 368 4.68 -2.98 28.34
C TYR A 368 6.07 -2.98 27.69
N MET A 369 6.12 -2.78 26.38
CA MET A 369 7.38 -2.76 25.62
C MET A 369 8.05 -1.39 25.64
N LYS A 370 7.32 -0.29 25.88
CA LYS A 370 7.88 1.07 25.96
C LYS A 370 9.04 1.19 26.96
N GLN A 371 9.09 0.37 28.01
CA GLN A 371 10.19 0.38 29.00
C GLN A 371 11.51 -0.24 28.47
N TYR A 372 11.46 -1.01 27.38
CA TYR A 372 12.60 -1.74 26.81
C TYR A 372 13.14 -1.13 25.49
N THR A 373 12.50 -0.06 24.98
CA THR A 373 12.71 0.50 23.62
C THR A 373 14.00 1.30 23.38
N ASN A 374 14.95 1.36 24.33
CA ASN A 374 16.18 2.15 24.12
C ASN A 374 17.35 1.42 23.46
N SER A 375 17.24 0.11 23.20
CA SER A 375 18.20 -0.59 22.38
C SER A 375 17.62 -1.95 22.01
N LEU A 376 17.57 -2.25 20.72
CA LEU A 376 17.72 -3.63 20.29
C LEU A 376 19.09 -4.10 20.83
N ASN A 377 19.13 -4.71 22.02
CA ASN A 377 20.26 -5.55 22.41
C ASN A 377 20.12 -6.86 21.62
N VAL A 378 20.61 -6.80 20.38
CA VAL A 378 20.72 -7.91 19.42
C VAL A 378 21.86 -8.86 19.83
N ASP A 379 21.99 -9.17 21.12
CA ASP A 379 22.98 -10.11 21.62
C ASP A 379 22.46 -10.74 22.91
N THR A 380 21.53 -11.68 22.77
CA THR A 380 21.43 -12.79 23.72
C THR A 380 21.25 -14.07 22.95
N LYS A 381 22.31 -14.88 23.03
CA LYS A 381 22.45 -16.26 22.57
C LYS A 381 21.23 -17.11 22.89
N ASP A 382 21.08 -18.15 22.07
CA ASP A 382 20.24 -19.32 22.27
C ASP A 382 19.93 -19.64 23.75
N GLY A 383 18.62 -19.76 24.04
CA GLY A 383 18.07 -20.58 25.11
C GLY A 383 18.18 -20.02 26.54
N LEU A 384 17.05 -19.55 27.07
CA LEU A 384 16.64 -19.84 28.45
C LEU A 384 15.13 -19.59 28.62
N GLY A 385 14.44 -20.61 29.13
CA GLY A 385 13.01 -20.80 29.05
C GLY A 385 12.16 -19.74 29.78
N LEU A 386 11.04 -19.37 29.15
CA LEU A 386 9.91 -18.82 29.88
C LEU A 386 9.20 -19.97 30.61
N LEU A 387 9.31 -19.95 31.94
CA LEU A 387 8.39 -20.62 32.84
C LEU A 387 6.98 -20.13 32.53
N LEU A 388 6.20 -21.00 31.87
CA LEU A 388 4.76 -20.88 31.76
C LEU A 388 4.15 -20.92 33.16
N HIS A 389 3.49 -19.85 33.58
CA HIS A 389 2.44 -19.98 34.58
C HIS A 389 1.20 -20.50 33.85
N GLU A 390 0.93 -21.79 34.02
CA GLU A 390 -0.34 -22.43 33.68
C GLU A 390 -1.50 -21.64 34.31
N HIS A 391 -2.41 -21.12 33.51
CA HIS A 391 -3.83 -20.97 33.86
C HIS A 391 -4.69 -21.18 32.59
N GLY A 392 -5.15 -22.43 32.44
CA GLY A 392 -6.42 -22.83 31.82
C GLY A 392 -6.76 -22.31 30.42
N GLN A 393 -6.34 -23.03 29.38
CA GLN A 393 -6.95 -22.94 28.06
C GLN A 393 -8.39 -23.50 28.09
N LYS A 394 -9.39 -22.68 27.78
CA LYS A 394 -10.64 -23.15 27.18
C LYS A 394 -10.46 -23.19 25.67
N GLN A 395 -10.45 -24.40 25.12
CA GLN A 395 -10.52 -24.65 23.69
C GLN A 395 -11.79 -24.02 23.09
N VAL A 396 -11.62 -23.28 22.00
CA VAL A 396 -12.71 -23.03 21.04
C VAL A 396 -12.18 -23.51 19.70
N GLU A 397 -12.71 -24.66 19.26
CA GLU A 397 -12.53 -25.18 17.90
C GLU A 397 -13.17 -24.22 16.90
N VAL A 398 -12.44 -23.86 15.84
CA VAL A 398 -13.03 -23.37 14.59
C VAL A 398 -12.64 -24.36 13.51
N LYS A 399 -13.63 -25.07 12.98
CA LYS A 399 -13.49 -26.05 11.90
C LYS A 399 -13.25 -25.34 10.56
N ALA A 400 -12.44 -26.05 9.77
CA ALA A 400 -11.95 -25.84 8.41
C ALA A 400 -12.82 -25.05 7.43
#